data_AF-A0A5B9MJR0-F1
#
_entry.id   AF-A0A5B9MJR0-F1
#
_cell.length_a   1.000
_cell.length_b   1.000
_cell.length_c   1.000
_cell.angle_alpha   90.00
_cell.angle_beta   90.00
_cell.angle_gamma   90.00
#
_symmetry.space_group_name_H-M   'P 1'
#
loop_
_entity.id
_entity.type
_entity.pdbx_description
1 polymer ?
#
loop_
_entity_poly.entity_id
_entity_poly.type
_entity_poly.pdbx_seq_one_letter_code
_entity_poly.pdbx_strand_id
1 'polypeptide(L)'
;MSLSNLTRISAMVLATLAMSSSLIAQQHDHADHQHATHSHDGHDHSAVEQGPNGGTIQIVGTQRIETVIVPKGIMFMLLDSDGKVVGAPKASGSLKLRVGEGKKDYPYELKPLKNNAIGVAVDLSSVSGHLLHMDVTLNGVASQPVSFHAMGKVADGKLSDAVLISLQATCPVSGKKLGSMGAPPKVMVEGKPLFVCCAGCSDRVKAAPQQYLAKYYTAKGEQVRPGVFKATLADASAIAAQKVCPVMDEPLGGMGAPLKVNVKGKAVYICCVGCAKKLHTQPDEYLAKLTKMGVKPPAMK
;
A
#
# COMPACT_ATOMS: atom_id res chain seq x y z
N MET A 1 27.71 -80.66 -4.61
CA MET A 1 28.86 -80.96 -5.49
C MET A 1 29.11 -79.75 -6.36
N SER A 2 30.05 -78.90 -5.91
CA SER A 2 31.30 -78.56 -6.64
C SER A 2 31.03 -77.75 -7.92
N LEU A 3 31.05 -76.42 -7.84
CA LEU A 3 32.25 -75.55 -7.99
C LEU A 3 32.91 -75.72 -9.36
N SER A 4 32.91 -74.66 -10.17
CA SER A 4 34.11 -73.96 -10.69
C SER A 4 33.67 -72.91 -11.73
N ASN A 5 33.96 -71.61 -11.54
CA ASN A 5 35.25 -70.95 -11.81
C ASN A 5 35.58 -70.98 -13.33
N LEU A 6 36.09 -69.95 -14.02
CA LEU A 6 36.94 -68.82 -13.66
C LEU A 6 37.23 -68.07 -15.00
N THR A 7 37.48 -66.74 -14.96
CA THR A 7 38.40 -65.98 -15.87
C THR A 7 38.12 -65.95 -17.39
N ARG A 8 38.53 -64.98 -18.23
CA ARG A 8 39.05 -63.61 -18.21
C ARG A 8 39.21 -63.22 -19.70
N ILE A 9 39.15 -61.92 -20.00
CA ILE A 9 39.96 -61.20 -21.02
C ILE A 9 39.53 -61.22 -22.51
N SER A 10 39.38 -59.97 -22.99
CA SER A 10 39.65 -59.35 -24.31
C SER A 10 38.89 -59.70 -25.59
N ALA A 11 38.13 -58.69 -26.00
CA ALA A 11 38.25 -57.93 -27.25
C ALA A 11 38.27 -58.69 -28.60
N MET A 12 37.20 -58.51 -29.39
CA MET A 12 37.37 -58.29 -30.82
C MET A 12 36.24 -57.44 -31.40
N VAL A 13 36.68 -56.47 -32.19
CA VAL A 13 35.94 -55.46 -32.94
C VAL A 13 35.08 -56.11 -34.02
N LEU A 14 33.83 -55.68 -34.19
CA LEU A 14 33.17 -55.72 -35.50
C LEU A 14 32.34 -54.45 -35.70
N ALA A 15 32.74 -53.67 -36.71
CA ALA A 15 32.07 -52.48 -37.17
C ALA A 15 30.89 -52.84 -38.08
N THR A 16 29.73 -52.25 -37.82
CA THR A 16 28.63 -52.14 -38.81
C THR A 16 28.10 -50.71 -38.81
N LEU A 17 28.39 -50.01 -39.91
CA LEU A 17 27.73 -48.76 -40.30
C LEU A 17 26.28 -49.05 -40.70
N ALA A 18 25.32 -48.26 -40.19
CA ALA A 18 24.19 -47.75 -40.97
C ALA A 18 23.37 -46.68 -40.20
N MET A 19 23.49 -45.44 -40.67
CA MET A 19 22.42 -44.48 -40.97
C MET A 19 21.35 -44.17 -39.90
N SER A 20 21.46 -43.02 -39.22
CA SER A 20 20.29 -42.13 -39.00
C SER A 20 20.72 -40.68 -38.70
N SER A 21 20.34 -39.80 -39.63
CA SER A 21 20.00 -38.37 -39.54
C SER A 21 20.37 -37.54 -38.29
N SER A 22 21.22 -36.54 -38.54
CA SER A 22 21.52 -35.40 -37.68
C SER A 22 20.29 -34.54 -37.37
N LEU A 23 20.11 -34.19 -36.10
CA LEU A 23 19.46 -32.95 -35.68
C LEU A 23 20.37 -32.30 -34.62
N ILE A 24 21.03 -31.23 -35.06
CA ILE A 24 21.88 -30.34 -34.27
C ILE A 24 20.96 -29.36 -33.54
N ALA A 25 21.12 -29.26 -32.22
CA ALA A 25 20.87 -28.02 -31.49
C ALA A 25 21.87 -27.94 -30.32
N GLN A 26 22.88 -27.10 -30.52
CA GLN A 26 23.95 -26.77 -29.57
C GLN A 26 23.38 -26.25 -28.24
N GLN A 27 23.77 -26.90 -27.15
CA GLN A 27 23.89 -26.25 -25.85
C GLN A 27 25.06 -25.26 -25.92
N HIS A 28 24.79 -23.99 -25.64
CA HIS A 28 25.83 -23.02 -25.29
C HIS A 28 26.01 -23.04 -23.78
N ASP A 29 27.19 -23.48 -23.38
CA ASP A 29 27.82 -23.18 -22.10
C ASP A 29 27.81 -21.67 -21.87
N HIS A 30 27.28 -21.24 -20.73
CA HIS A 30 27.68 -19.99 -20.12
C HIS A 30 28.26 -20.27 -18.74
N ALA A 31 29.50 -19.81 -18.63
CA ALA A 31 30.40 -19.97 -17.52
C ALA A 31 29.79 -19.48 -16.20
N ASP A 32 30.12 -20.26 -15.19
CA ASP A 32 29.97 -20.03 -13.77
C ASP A 32 30.52 -18.65 -13.36
N HIS A 33 29.64 -17.80 -12.83
CA HIS A 33 30.03 -16.63 -12.04
C HIS A 33 29.44 -16.79 -10.64
N GLN A 34 30.22 -17.43 -9.78
CA GLN A 34 30.05 -17.41 -8.34
C GLN A 34 30.15 -15.97 -7.85
N HIS A 35 29.01 -15.38 -7.47
CA HIS A 35 29.01 -14.21 -6.61
C HIS A 35 28.85 -14.67 -5.17
N ALA A 36 29.95 -14.47 -4.44
CA ALA A 36 30.07 -14.66 -3.02
C ALA A 36 28.89 -14.04 -2.26
N THR A 37 28.35 -14.84 -1.36
CA THR A 37 27.37 -14.45 -0.35
C THR A 37 27.94 -13.34 0.51
N HIS A 38 27.49 -12.11 0.30
CA HIS A 38 27.61 -11.06 1.31
C HIS A 38 26.41 -11.16 2.24
N SER A 39 26.67 -11.72 3.42
CA SER A 39 25.80 -11.61 4.59
C SER A 39 25.74 -10.13 4.97
N HIS A 40 24.57 -9.52 4.82
CA HIS A 40 24.25 -8.27 5.49
C HIS A 40 23.23 -8.56 6.57
N ASP A 41 23.66 -8.30 7.80
CA ASP A 41 22.88 -8.39 9.01
C ASP A 41 21.52 -7.68 8.89
N GLY A 42 20.48 -8.46 9.17
CA GLY A 42 19.33 -8.08 9.98
C GLY A 42 18.79 -6.67 9.86
N HIS A 43 18.05 -6.39 8.79
CA HIS A 43 16.85 -5.55 8.89
C HIS A 43 15.66 -6.36 8.39
N ASP A 44 15.01 -7.06 9.32
CA ASP A 44 13.67 -7.58 9.12
C ASP A 44 12.71 -6.38 9.01
N HIS A 45 12.66 -5.80 7.83
CA HIS A 45 11.52 -5.03 7.39
C HIS A 45 10.49 -6.03 6.90
N SER A 46 9.86 -6.76 7.83
CA SER A 46 8.60 -7.42 7.54
C SER A 46 7.71 -6.33 6.95
N ALA A 47 7.35 -6.47 5.68
CA ALA A 47 6.60 -5.44 4.96
C ALA A 47 5.37 -5.08 5.78
N VAL A 48 5.35 -3.86 6.32
CA VAL A 48 4.25 -3.36 7.13
C VAL A 48 3.02 -3.35 6.23
N GLU A 49 2.13 -4.32 6.40
CA GLU A 49 0.93 -4.46 5.57
C GLU A 49 0.04 -3.23 5.83
N GLN A 50 -0.22 -2.44 4.79
CA GLN A 50 -1.03 -1.24 4.92
C GLN A 50 -2.51 -1.60 4.77
N GLY A 51 -3.33 -1.17 5.72
CA GLY A 51 -4.74 -1.48 5.73
C GLY A 51 -5.61 -0.57 4.87
N PRO A 52 -6.87 -0.97 4.64
CA PRO A 52 -7.82 -0.26 3.77
C PRO A 52 -8.19 1.13 4.28
N ASN A 53 -7.96 1.44 5.55
CA ASN A 53 -8.19 2.74 6.16
C ASN A 53 -6.91 3.59 6.26
N GLY A 54 -5.83 3.14 5.59
CA GLY A 54 -4.54 3.83 5.54
C GLY A 54 -3.65 3.59 6.77
N GLY A 55 -4.09 2.74 7.69
CA GLY A 55 -3.36 2.33 8.88
C GLY A 55 -2.38 1.19 8.65
N THR A 56 -1.74 0.75 9.72
CA THR A 56 -0.83 -0.40 9.73
C THR A 56 -1.53 -1.64 10.25
N ILE A 57 -1.47 -2.75 9.51
CA ILE A 57 -2.02 -4.03 9.92
C ILE A 57 -0.99 -4.80 10.75
N GLN A 58 -1.45 -5.37 11.85
CA GLN A 58 -0.75 -6.38 12.63
C GLN A 58 -1.65 -7.59 12.87
N ILE A 59 -1.04 -8.78 12.95
CA ILE A 59 -1.73 -10.01 13.34
C ILE A 59 -1.35 -10.31 14.78
N VAL A 60 -2.34 -10.34 15.68
CA VAL A 60 -2.15 -10.62 17.11
C VAL A 60 -3.03 -11.81 17.49
N GLY A 61 -2.40 -12.97 17.68
CA GLY A 61 -3.13 -14.24 17.79
C GLY A 61 -3.93 -14.50 16.51
N THR A 62 -5.24 -14.67 16.63
CA THR A 62 -6.14 -14.84 15.47
C THR A 62 -6.68 -13.52 14.90
N GLN A 63 -6.32 -12.39 15.50
CA GLN A 63 -6.93 -11.11 15.18
C GLN A 63 -6.06 -10.33 14.19
N ARG A 64 -6.64 -9.94 13.04
CA ARG A 64 -6.08 -8.91 12.16
C ARG A 64 -6.55 -7.55 12.67
N ILE A 65 -5.61 -6.67 13.02
CA ILE A 65 -5.87 -5.35 13.62
C ILE A 65 -5.20 -4.28 12.77
N GLU A 66 -5.98 -3.36 12.22
CA GLU A 66 -5.45 -2.14 11.58
C GLU A 66 -5.39 -1.01 12.60
N THR A 67 -4.19 -0.46 12.82
CA THR A 67 -3.94 0.72 13.65
C THR A 67 -3.95 1.98 12.79
N VAL A 68 -4.90 2.87 13.04
CA VAL A 68 -5.08 4.14 12.33
C VAL A 68 -4.86 5.30 13.31
N ILE A 69 -3.86 6.13 13.03
CA ILE A 69 -3.49 7.28 13.87
C ILE A 69 -3.81 8.54 13.07
N VAL A 70 -4.72 9.38 13.54
CA VAL A 70 -5.12 10.62 12.87
C VAL A 70 -5.02 11.80 13.84
N PRO A 71 -5.01 13.06 13.36
CA PRO A 71 -4.81 14.22 14.24
C PRO A 71 -5.81 14.33 15.42
N LYS A 72 -6.97 13.68 15.33
CA LYS A 72 -8.02 13.73 16.36
C LYS A 72 -8.26 12.39 17.08
N GLY A 73 -7.40 11.39 16.89
CA GLY A 73 -7.51 10.15 17.67
C GLY A 73 -6.72 8.97 17.15
N ILE A 74 -6.81 7.89 17.90
CA ILE A 74 -6.17 6.60 17.61
C ILE A 74 -7.28 5.56 17.56
N MET A 75 -7.26 4.74 16.50
CA MET A 75 -8.29 3.74 16.23
C MET A 75 -7.63 2.40 15.92
N PHE A 76 -8.25 1.34 16.42
CA PHE A 76 -7.93 -0.05 16.17
C PHE A 76 -9.14 -0.69 15.51
N MET A 77 -8.99 -1.14 14.27
CA MET A 77 -10.06 -1.75 13.49
C MET A 77 -9.79 -3.25 13.37
N LEU A 78 -10.77 -4.07 13.74
CA LEU A 78 -10.70 -5.51 13.54
C LEU A 78 -11.05 -5.81 12.08
N LEU A 79 -10.21 -6.57 11.40
CA LEU A 79 -10.44 -6.96 10.00
C LEU A 79 -10.79 -8.44 9.91
N ASP A 80 -11.73 -8.78 9.04
CA ASP A 80 -11.99 -10.17 8.63
C ASP A 80 -10.96 -10.65 7.59
N SER A 81 -11.14 -11.88 7.08
CA SER A 81 -10.29 -12.47 6.04
C SER A 81 -10.32 -11.71 4.71
N ASP A 82 -11.39 -10.97 4.43
CA ASP A 82 -11.57 -10.18 3.21
C ASP A 82 -11.04 -8.74 3.40
N GLY A 83 -10.51 -8.41 4.58
CA GLY A 83 -10.04 -7.07 4.93
C GLY A 83 -11.14 -6.08 5.26
N LYS A 84 -12.38 -6.52 5.53
CA LYS A 84 -13.48 -5.63 5.93
C LYS A 84 -13.47 -5.41 7.44
N VAL A 85 -13.89 -4.21 7.85
CA VAL A 85 -13.98 -3.85 9.27
C VAL A 85 -15.13 -4.61 9.94
N VAL A 86 -14.79 -5.39 10.97
CA VAL A 86 -15.74 -6.11 11.83
C VAL A 86 -16.03 -5.25 13.07
N GLY A 87 -17.30 -4.98 13.33
CA GLY A 87 -17.71 -4.21 14.50
C GLY A 87 -17.55 -4.97 15.80
N ALA A 88 -17.02 -4.29 16.82
CA ALA A 88 -16.85 -4.83 18.17
C ALA A 88 -17.59 -3.96 19.20
N PRO A 89 -18.94 -3.95 19.23
CA PRO A 89 -19.72 -3.01 20.03
C PRO A 89 -19.57 -3.19 21.54
N LYS A 90 -19.07 -4.34 22.00
CA LYS A 90 -18.79 -4.64 23.40
C LYS A 90 -17.31 -4.52 23.77
N ALA A 91 -16.45 -4.20 22.81
CA ALA A 91 -15.02 -4.14 23.06
C ALA A 91 -14.63 -2.88 23.84
N SER A 92 -13.57 -2.99 24.62
CA SER A 92 -12.96 -1.86 25.33
C SER A 92 -11.47 -2.08 25.39
N GLY A 93 -10.72 -1.20 26.05
CA GLY A 93 -9.31 -1.43 26.21
C GLY A 93 -8.58 -0.33 26.95
N SER A 94 -7.27 -0.49 26.99
CA SER A 94 -6.35 0.51 27.48
C SER A 94 -5.23 0.72 26.46
N LEU A 95 -4.71 1.94 26.44
CA LEU A 95 -3.58 2.35 25.63
C LEU A 95 -2.61 3.12 26.54
N LYS A 96 -1.34 2.75 26.54
CA LYS A 96 -0.25 3.62 27.03
C LYS A 96 0.49 4.17 25.82
N LEU A 97 0.39 5.49 25.63
CA LEU A 97 1.02 6.20 24.54
C LEU A 97 2.34 6.82 25.00
N ARG A 98 3.39 6.67 24.20
CA ARG A 98 4.68 7.31 24.38
C ARG A 98 5.11 7.97 23.08
N VAL A 99 5.69 9.17 23.17
CA VAL A 99 6.01 10.02 22.02
C VAL A 99 7.52 10.09 21.82
N GLY A 100 7.99 9.69 20.64
CA GLY A 100 9.41 9.58 20.30
C GLY A 100 10.16 8.69 21.30
N GLU A 101 11.35 9.13 21.68
CA GLU A 101 12.18 8.50 22.71
C GLU A 101 11.84 8.97 24.14
N GLY A 102 10.77 9.76 24.30
CA GLY A 102 10.32 10.22 25.61
C GLY A 102 10.01 9.04 26.51
N LYS A 103 10.26 9.15 27.82
CA LYS A 103 10.04 8.05 28.78
C LYS A 103 8.66 8.06 29.44
N LYS A 104 7.85 9.06 29.14
CA LYS A 104 6.55 9.27 29.78
C LYS A 104 5.45 8.53 29.03
N ASP A 105 4.73 7.68 29.76
CA ASP A 105 3.54 7.02 29.27
C ASP A 105 2.29 7.84 29.60
N TYR A 106 1.45 8.06 28.60
CA TYR A 106 0.16 8.71 28.70
C TYR A 106 -0.94 7.65 28.60
N PRO A 107 -1.65 7.32 29.69
CA PRO A 107 -2.69 6.29 29.67
C PRO A 107 -3.99 6.85 29.09
N TYR A 108 -4.65 6.02 28.27
CA TYR A 108 -5.96 6.28 27.68
C TYR A 108 -6.84 5.04 27.82
N GLU A 109 -8.13 5.27 28.07
CA GLU A 109 -9.15 4.24 27.92
C GLU A 109 -9.65 4.19 26.47
N LEU A 110 -9.78 2.98 25.94
CA LEU A 110 -10.31 2.72 24.60
C LEU A 110 -11.78 2.30 24.68
N LYS A 111 -12.59 2.85 23.77
CA LYS A 111 -14.03 2.61 23.69
C LYS A 111 -14.46 2.28 22.26
N PRO A 112 -15.60 1.60 22.06
CA PRO A 112 -16.20 1.47 20.74
C PRO A 112 -16.54 2.84 20.15
N LEU A 113 -16.28 3.00 18.86
CA LEU A 113 -16.55 4.22 18.10
C LEU A 113 -17.66 3.97 17.08
N LYS A 114 -18.28 5.05 16.59
CA LYS A 114 -19.40 4.99 15.62
C LYS A 114 -19.02 4.35 14.28
N ASN A 115 -17.73 4.32 13.95
CA ASN A 115 -17.18 3.72 12.73
C ASN A 115 -16.71 2.27 12.94
N ASN A 116 -17.26 1.56 13.94
CA ASN A 116 -16.93 0.17 14.27
C ASN A 116 -15.50 -0.08 14.78
N ALA A 117 -14.69 0.97 14.94
CA ALA A 117 -13.36 0.89 15.53
C ALA A 117 -13.42 0.87 17.06
N ILE A 118 -12.32 0.45 17.69
CA ILE A 118 -12.06 0.61 19.12
C ILE A 118 -10.99 1.69 19.24
N GLY A 119 -11.18 2.73 20.04
CA GLY A 119 -10.24 3.84 20.02
C GLY A 119 -10.46 4.90 21.09
N VAL A 120 -9.68 5.97 20.96
CA VAL A 120 -9.74 7.15 21.81
C VAL A 120 -9.66 8.41 20.97
N ALA A 121 -10.51 9.40 21.30
CA ALA A 121 -10.40 10.74 20.77
C ALA A 121 -9.36 11.52 21.58
N VAL A 122 -8.28 11.91 20.93
CA VAL A 122 -7.16 12.67 21.52
C VAL A 122 -6.59 13.59 20.46
N ASP A 123 -6.24 14.82 20.81
CA ASP A 123 -5.58 15.74 19.89
C ASP A 123 -4.10 15.36 19.78
N LEU A 124 -3.71 14.85 18.61
CA LEU A 124 -2.34 14.46 18.29
C LEU A 124 -1.63 15.48 17.40
N SER A 125 -2.24 16.64 17.15
CA SER A 125 -1.71 17.63 16.21
C SER A 125 -0.33 18.16 16.65
N SER A 126 -0.09 18.27 17.97
CA SER A 126 1.18 18.71 18.54
C SER A 126 2.30 17.69 18.47
N VAL A 127 1.98 16.42 18.21
CA VAL A 127 2.95 15.31 18.14
C VAL A 127 3.08 14.76 16.71
N SER A 128 2.55 15.48 15.72
CA SER A 128 2.71 15.14 14.31
C SER A 128 4.19 15.07 13.93
N GLY A 129 4.57 14.04 13.16
CA GLY A 129 5.96 13.79 12.75
C GLY A 129 6.80 12.96 13.74
N HIS A 130 6.41 12.90 15.01
CA HIS A 130 7.03 12.02 16.00
C HIS A 130 6.51 10.59 15.86
N LEU A 131 7.39 9.63 16.14
CA LEU A 131 7.01 8.22 16.23
C LEU A 131 6.25 8.01 17.54
N LEU A 132 5.08 7.39 17.46
CA LEU A 132 4.27 7.02 18.61
C LEU A 132 4.48 5.54 18.92
N HIS A 133 4.75 5.26 20.18
CA HIS A 133 4.81 3.93 20.76
C HIS A 133 3.54 3.70 21.57
N MET A 134 2.87 2.59 21.32
CA MET A 134 1.54 2.31 21.89
C MET A 134 1.51 0.90 22.45
N ASP A 135 1.46 0.78 23.76
CA ASP A 135 1.17 -0.50 24.42
C ASP A 135 -0.34 -0.60 24.59
N VAL A 136 -0.95 -1.57 23.90
CA VAL A 136 -2.40 -1.67 23.75
C VAL A 136 -2.89 -2.97 24.36
N THR A 137 -4.00 -2.90 25.10
CA THR A 137 -4.76 -4.08 25.52
C THR A 137 -6.21 -3.89 25.09
N LEU A 138 -6.73 -4.82 24.28
CA LEU A 138 -8.12 -4.85 23.84
C LEU A 138 -8.88 -5.98 24.56
N ASN A 139 -10.04 -5.65 25.11
CA ASN A 139 -10.96 -6.56 25.78
C ASN A 139 -12.18 -6.80 24.89
N GLY A 140 -12.76 -8.00 24.96
CA GLY A 140 -13.99 -8.33 24.22
C GLY A 140 -13.82 -8.46 22.71
N VAL A 141 -12.59 -8.61 22.23
CA VAL A 141 -12.26 -8.86 20.81
C VAL A 141 -11.94 -10.34 20.52
N ALA A 142 -11.60 -11.10 21.55
CA ALA A 142 -11.35 -12.54 21.53
C ALA A 142 -11.78 -13.16 22.88
N SER A 143 -11.56 -14.46 23.07
CA SER A 143 -11.86 -15.15 24.33
C SER A 143 -11.03 -14.64 25.52
N GLN A 144 -9.83 -14.12 25.25
CA GLN A 144 -8.95 -13.48 26.21
C GLN A 144 -8.58 -12.06 25.74
N PRO A 145 -8.17 -11.16 26.65
CA PRO A 145 -7.64 -9.86 26.26
C PRO A 145 -6.45 -9.98 25.30
N VAL A 146 -6.47 -9.18 24.24
CA VAL A 146 -5.42 -9.15 23.23
C VAL A 146 -4.50 -7.98 23.53
N SER A 147 -3.23 -8.25 23.82
CA SER A 147 -2.23 -7.22 24.10
C SER A 147 -1.14 -7.20 23.03
N PHE A 148 -0.74 -6.01 22.60
CA PHE A 148 0.26 -5.83 21.55
C PHE A 148 0.93 -4.45 21.63
N HIS A 149 2.07 -4.33 20.96
CA HIS A 149 2.78 -3.08 20.78
C HIS A 149 2.59 -2.58 19.34
N ALA A 150 2.02 -1.38 19.20
CA ALA A 150 1.87 -0.71 17.92
C ALA A 150 2.79 0.52 17.84
N MET A 151 3.34 0.74 16.66
CA MET A 151 4.15 1.91 16.36
C MET A 151 3.62 2.59 15.10
N GLY A 152 3.61 3.93 15.10
CA GLY A 152 3.20 4.68 13.93
C GLY A 152 3.33 6.17 14.13
N LYS A 153 3.13 6.93 13.05
CA LYS A 153 3.07 8.39 13.12
C LYS A 153 1.63 8.84 12.89
N VAL A 154 1.30 10.02 13.40
CA VAL A 154 0.03 10.68 13.08
C VAL A 154 -0.05 10.82 11.57
N ALA A 155 -1.12 10.29 10.96
CA ALA A 155 -1.39 10.49 9.56
C ALA A 155 -1.44 12.00 9.30
N ASP A 156 -0.56 12.47 8.45
CA ASP A 156 -0.42 13.88 8.09
C ASP A 156 -1.49 14.33 7.08
N GLY A 157 -2.56 13.55 6.95
CA GLY A 157 -3.60 13.77 5.96
C GLY A 157 -3.13 13.56 4.52
N LYS A 158 -2.02 12.84 4.30
CA LYS A 158 -1.61 12.40 2.96
C LYS A 158 -2.14 11.00 2.65
N LEU A 159 -2.24 10.70 1.36
CA LEU A 159 -2.59 9.37 0.88
C LEU A 159 -1.47 8.37 1.19
N SER A 160 -1.85 7.10 1.31
CA SER A 160 -0.91 6.00 1.41
C SER A 160 0.00 5.90 0.19
N ASP A 161 1.19 5.32 0.36
CA ASP A 161 2.10 5.08 -0.75
C ASP A 161 1.47 4.17 -1.81
N ALA A 162 0.68 3.17 -1.39
CA ALA A 162 -0.07 2.32 -2.33
C ALA A 162 -1.04 3.11 -3.23
N VAL A 163 -1.77 4.07 -2.66
CA VAL A 163 -2.68 4.93 -3.44
C VAL A 163 -1.90 5.90 -4.32
N LEU A 164 -0.81 6.48 -3.81
CA LEU A 164 0.04 7.38 -4.60
C LEU A 164 0.72 6.64 -5.77
N ILE A 165 1.20 5.42 -5.55
CA ILE A 165 1.73 4.53 -6.60
C ILE A 165 0.64 4.26 -7.64
N SER A 166 -0.60 3.99 -7.20
CA SER A 166 -1.73 3.75 -8.10
C SER A 166 -2.10 4.98 -8.94
N LEU A 167 -2.08 6.18 -8.33
CA LEU A 167 -2.28 7.46 -9.03
C LEU A 167 -1.17 7.73 -10.05
N GLN A 168 0.07 7.37 -9.73
CA GLN A 168 1.20 7.56 -10.63
C GLN A 168 1.23 6.53 -11.78
N ALA A 169 0.85 5.28 -11.47
CA ALA A 169 0.76 4.09 -12.32
C ALA A 169 2.07 3.62 -13.00
N THR A 170 2.94 4.52 -13.42
CA THR A 170 4.15 4.23 -14.20
C THR A 170 5.38 4.90 -13.63
N CYS A 171 6.54 4.28 -13.84
CA CYS A 171 7.84 4.82 -13.47
C CYS A 171 8.16 6.03 -14.35
N PRO A 172 8.58 7.16 -13.77
CA PRO A 172 8.83 8.40 -14.49
C PRO A 172 10.04 8.35 -15.41
N VAL A 173 10.95 7.43 -15.13
CA VAL A 173 12.19 7.24 -15.86
C VAL A 173 12.01 6.22 -16.99
N SER A 174 11.43 5.05 -16.69
CA SER A 174 11.36 3.95 -17.66
C SER A 174 10.03 3.86 -18.40
N GLY A 175 8.98 4.53 -17.93
CA GLY A 175 7.61 4.42 -18.45
C GLY A 175 6.92 3.09 -18.13
N LYS A 176 7.60 2.14 -17.48
CA LYS A 176 7.02 0.83 -17.13
C LYS A 176 6.06 0.95 -15.94
N LYS A 177 5.10 0.03 -15.86
CA LYS A 177 4.14 -0.06 -14.75
C LYS A 177 4.87 -0.22 -13.40
N LEU A 178 4.45 0.52 -12.39
CA LEU A 178 4.96 0.37 -11.03
C LEU A 178 4.39 -0.89 -10.35
N GLY A 179 5.19 -1.52 -9.49
CA GLY A 179 4.79 -2.71 -8.73
C GLY A 179 5.07 -4.04 -9.40
N SER A 180 5.35 -4.07 -10.72
CA SER A 180 5.70 -5.32 -11.42
C SER A 180 7.10 -5.85 -11.10
N MET A 181 7.94 -5.05 -10.44
CA MET A 181 9.32 -5.40 -10.06
C MET A 181 9.52 -5.37 -8.54
N GLY A 182 8.44 -5.58 -7.77
CA GLY A 182 8.42 -5.43 -6.32
C GLY A 182 8.02 -4.03 -5.85
N ALA A 183 8.25 -3.75 -4.57
CA ALA A 183 7.88 -2.48 -3.93
C ALA A 183 8.62 -1.29 -4.58
N PRO A 184 7.92 -0.33 -5.21
CA PRO A 184 8.54 0.82 -5.85
C PRO A 184 9.33 1.72 -4.87
N PRO A 185 10.63 2.00 -5.11
CA PRO A 185 11.35 2.98 -4.30
C PRO A 185 10.71 4.37 -4.40
N LYS A 186 10.64 5.07 -3.26
CA LYS A 186 10.09 6.41 -3.12
C LYS A 186 11.19 7.46 -3.07
N VAL A 187 11.09 8.47 -3.92
CA VAL A 187 11.97 9.64 -3.95
C VAL A 187 11.15 10.88 -3.59
N MET A 188 11.60 11.66 -2.60
CA MET A 188 10.95 12.91 -2.24
C MET A 188 11.57 14.07 -3.01
N VAL A 189 10.76 14.80 -3.76
CA VAL A 189 11.15 15.99 -4.50
C VAL A 189 10.28 17.15 -4.03
N GLU A 190 10.86 18.15 -3.35
CA GLU A 190 10.11 19.32 -2.85
C GLU A 190 8.89 18.93 -1.98
N GLY A 191 9.04 17.90 -1.15
CA GLY A 191 7.95 17.38 -0.30
C GLY A 191 6.88 16.58 -1.05
N LYS A 192 7.01 16.41 -2.37
CA LYS A 192 6.14 15.59 -3.22
C LYS A 192 6.76 14.22 -3.47
N PRO A 193 6.03 13.12 -3.25
CA PRO A 193 6.55 11.78 -3.48
C PRO A 193 6.52 11.39 -4.96
N LEU A 194 7.61 10.79 -5.44
CA LEU A 194 7.71 10.19 -6.76
C LEU A 194 8.21 8.75 -6.63
N PHE A 195 7.54 7.81 -7.26
CA PHE A 195 7.86 6.39 -7.16
C PHE A 195 8.57 5.92 -8.43
N VAL A 196 9.58 5.07 -8.29
CA VAL A 196 10.32 4.51 -9.43
C VAL A 196 10.30 2.99 -9.39
N CYS A 197 10.69 2.33 -10.47
CA CYS A 197 10.68 0.87 -10.53
C CYS A 197 11.95 0.21 -9.96
N CYS A 198 13.06 0.95 -9.80
CA CYS A 198 14.33 0.40 -9.31
C CYS A 198 15.27 1.51 -8.81
N ALA A 199 16.34 1.12 -8.10
CA ALA A 199 17.35 2.04 -7.55
C ALA A 199 18.00 2.93 -8.61
N GLY A 200 18.37 2.38 -9.78
CA GLY A 200 18.98 3.18 -10.86
C GLY A 200 18.04 4.27 -11.42
N CYS A 201 16.72 4.08 -11.32
CA CYS A 201 15.76 5.13 -11.66
C CYS A 201 15.70 6.22 -10.57
N SER A 202 15.92 5.88 -9.30
CA SER A 202 16.00 6.85 -8.21
C SER A 202 17.10 7.87 -8.43
N ASP A 203 18.28 7.41 -8.88
CA ASP A 203 19.43 8.28 -9.11
C ASP A 203 19.19 9.25 -10.28
N ARG A 204 18.53 8.80 -11.35
CA ARG A 204 18.12 9.70 -12.44
C ARG A 204 17.12 10.76 -11.96
N VAL A 205 16.14 10.38 -11.13
CA VAL A 205 15.20 11.36 -10.56
C VAL A 205 15.94 12.39 -9.70
N LYS A 206 16.89 11.96 -8.87
CA LYS A 206 17.70 12.88 -8.04
C LYS A 206 18.56 13.84 -8.88
N ALA A 207 19.05 13.39 -10.03
CA ALA A 207 19.87 14.20 -10.92
C ALA A 207 19.06 15.27 -11.69
N ALA A 208 17.79 15.01 -12.00
CA ALA A 208 16.92 15.95 -12.70
C ALA A 208 15.49 16.01 -12.11
N PRO A 209 15.34 16.43 -10.83
CA PRO A 209 14.09 16.23 -10.09
C PRO A 209 12.90 16.99 -10.69
N GLN A 210 13.11 18.25 -11.12
CA GLN A 210 12.07 19.11 -11.66
C GLN A 210 11.51 18.56 -12.99
N GLN A 211 12.36 17.96 -13.81
CA GLN A 211 11.96 17.35 -15.09
C GLN A 211 10.91 16.26 -14.86
N TYR A 212 11.16 15.37 -13.92
CA TYR A 212 10.24 14.26 -13.64
C TYR A 212 9.02 14.69 -12.84
N LEU A 213 9.19 15.63 -11.91
CA LEU A 213 8.08 16.19 -11.15
C LEU A 213 7.04 16.85 -12.07
N ALA A 214 7.48 17.73 -12.98
CA ALA A 214 6.59 18.46 -13.89
C ALA A 214 5.76 17.52 -14.80
N LYS A 215 6.35 16.40 -15.22
CA LYS A 215 5.69 15.41 -16.07
C LYS A 215 4.62 14.59 -15.33
N TYR A 216 4.76 14.36 -14.03
CA TYR A 216 3.90 13.44 -13.26
C TYR A 216 2.94 14.13 -12.28
N TYR A 217 3.19 15.41 -11.95
CA TYR A 217 2.29 16.25 -11.16
C TYR A 217 1.43 17.15 -12.04
N THR A 218 0.78 16.58 -13.06
CA THR A 218 -0.12 17.32 -13.95
C THR A 218 -1.56 17.27 -13.45
N ALA A 219 -2.26 18.41 -13.42
CA ALA A 219 -3.68 18.44 -13.02
C ALA A 219 -4.59 17.69 -14.00
N LYS A 220 -4.22 17.65 -15.28
CA LYS A 220 -5.04 17.06 -16.34
C LYS A 220 -4.88 15.54 -16.36
N GLY A 221 -5.90 14.83 -15.92
CA GLY A 221 -6.01 13.39 -16.04
C GLY A 221 -6.53 12.97 -17.41
N GLU A 222 -6.27 11.71 -17.80
CA GLU A 222 -6.87 11.10 -18.98
C GLU A 222 -8.39 10.97 -18.80
N GLN A 223 -9.16 11.43 -19.78
CA GLN A 223 -10.61 11.32 -19.76
C GLN A 223 -11.03 9.89 -20.12
N VAL A 224 -11.69 9.20 -19.18
CA VAL A 224 -12.17 7.82 -19.38
C VAL A 224 -13.63 7.76 -19.80
N ARG A 225 -14.41 8.81 -19.46
CA ARG A 225 -15.79 9.03 -19.90
C ARG A 225 -16.07 10.55 -19.93
N PRO A 226 -17.14 11.01 -20.61
CA PRO A 226 -17.55 12.41 -20.53
C PRO A 226 -17.67 12.87 -19.07
N GLY A 227 -16.93 13.93 -18.70
CA GLY A 227 -16.87 14.44 -17.33
C GLY A 227 -16.10 13.60 -16.29
N VAL A 228 -15.49 12.46 -16.67
CA VAL A 228 -14.77 11.55 -15.76
C VAL A 228 -13.34 11.34 -16.22
N PHE A 229 -12.39 11.55 -15.32
CA PHE A 229 -10.96 11.55 -15.58
C PHE A 229 -10.24 10.63 -14.58
N LYS A 230 -9.11 10.06 -14.97
CA LYS A 230 -8.18 9.45 -14.02
C LYS A 230 -7.67 10.54 -13.08
N ALA A 231 -7.68 10.32 -11.77
CA ALA A 231 -7.01 11.24 -10.87
C ALA A 231 -5.50 11.08 -10.99
N THR A 232 -4.76 12.14 -10.68
CA THR A 232 -3.29 12.16 -10.77
C THR A 232 -2.65 12.44 -9.42
N LEU A 233 -1.32 12.42 -9.35
CA LEU A 233 -0.59 12.84 -8.15
C LEU A 233 -0.88 14.30 -7.75
N ALA A 234 -1.27 15.16 -8.70
CA ALA A 234 -1.67 16.54 -8.40
C ALA A 234 -3.00 16.62 -7.61
N ASP A 235 -3.83 15.58 -7.70
CA ASP A 235 -5.10 15.48 -6.97
C ASP A 235 -4.94 14.92 -5.55
N ALA A 236 -3.75 14.41 -5.18
CA ALA A 236 -3.53 13.63 -3.96
C ALA A 236 -4.03 14.33 -2.68
N SER A 237 -3.72 15.61 -2.52
CA SER A 237 -4.17 16.39 -1.35
C SER A 237 -5.69 16.55 -1.30
N ALA A 238 -6.34 16.71 -2.45
CA ALA A 238 -7.79 16.88 -2.51
C ALA A 238 -8.53 15.56 -2.28
N ILE A 239 -7.99 14.45 -2.78
CA ILE A 239 -8.47 13.10 -2.47
C ILE A 239 -8.35 12.82 -0.97
N ALA A 240 -7.21 13.15 -0.37
CA ALA A 240 -6.98 12.94 1.06
C ALA A 240 -7.85 13.85 1.95
N ALA A 241 -8.19 15.05 1.47
CA ALA A 241 -9.16 15.92 2.12
C ALA A 241 -10.59 15.34 2.03
N GLN A 242 -10.94 14.76 0.87
CA GLN A 242 -12.26 14.17 0.67
C GLN A 242 -12.47 12.86 1.44
N LYS A 243 -11.44 12.00 1.52
CA LYS A 243 -11.36 10.72 2.24
C LYS A 243 -12.29 9.61 1.75
N VAL A 244 -13.55 9.93 1.48
CA VAL A 244 -14.64 8.97 1.23
C VAL A 244 -15.30 9.27 -0.11
N CYS A 245 -15.71 8.22 -0.82
CA CYS A 245 -16.54 8.30 -2.01
C CYS A 245 -17.95 8.74 -1.61
N PRO A 246 -18.48 9.88 -2.09
CA PRO A 246 -19.77 10.39 -1.64
C PRO A 246 -20.96 9.56 -2.12
N VAL A 247 -20.76 8.59 -3.03
CA VAL A 247 -21.80 7.72 -3.56
C VAL A 247 -21.94 6.42 -2.77
N MET A 248 -20.81 5.77 -2.48
CA MET A 248 -20.77 4.45 -1.82
C MET A 248 -20.46 4.56 -0.33
N ASP A 249 -20.05 5.74 0.14
CA ASP A 249 -19.61 5.98 1.52
C ASP A 249 -18.40 5.11 1.94
N GLU A 250 -17.61 4.67 0.97
CA GLU A 250 -16.39 3.89 1.14
C GLU A 250 -15.11 4.74 1.04
N PRO A 251 -14.00 4.35 1.71
CA PRO A 251 -12.71 5.03 1.61
C PRO A 251 -12.18 5.15 0.17
N LEU A 252 -11.70 6.33 -0.20
CA LEU A 252 -11.01 6.55 -1.48
C LEU A 252 -9.63 5.89 -1.44
N GLY A 253 -9.34 5.09 -2.46
CA GLY A 253 -8.08 4.33 -2.56
C GLY A 253 -8.22 2.83 -2.29
N GLY A 254 -9.31 2.39 -1.65
CA GLY A 254 -9.57 0.96 -1.39
C GLY A 254 -9.88 0.14 -2.65
N MET A 255 -10.34 0.79 -3.72
CA MET A 255 -10.64 0.15 -5.02
C MET A 255 -9.62 0.56 -6.12
N GLY A 256 -8.40 0.89 -5.70
CA GLY A 256 -7.37 1.42 -6.59
C GLY A 256 -7.42 2.95 -6.71
N ALA A 257 -6.81 3.47 -7.77
CA ALA A 257 -6.72 4.91 -8.00
C ALA A 257 -8.10 5.55 -8.14
N PRO A 258 -8.46 6.54 -7.30
CA PRO A 258 -9.70 7.28 -7.46
C PRO A 258 -9.84 7.92 -8.84
N LEU A 259 -11.08 8.12 -9.27
CA LEU A 259 -11.40 8.90 -10.46
C LEU A 259 -11.85 10.30 -10.05
N LYS A 260 -11.57 11.27 -10.90
CA LYS A 260 -11.99 12.66 -10.77
C LYS A 260 -13.18 12.93 -11.68
N VAL A 261 -14.29 13.41 -11.12
CA VAL A 261 -15.50 13.78 -11.86
C VAL A 261 -15.71 15.28 -11.80
N ASN A 262 -16.02 15.87 -12.95
CA ASN A 262 -16.42 17.26 -13.03
C ASN A 262 -17.91 17.40 -12.64
N VAL A 263 -18.16 17.95 -11.47
CA VAL A 263 -19.50 18.25 -10.96
C VAL A 263 -19.66 19.76 -10.85
N LYS A 264 -20.31 20.37 -11.84
CA LYS A 264 -20.51 21.83 -11.95
C LYS A 264 -19.20 22.63 -11.79
N GLY A 265 -18.15 22.23 -12.51
CA GLY A 265 -16.84 22.88 -12.48
C GLY A 265 -16.01 22.58 -11.23
N LYS A 266 -16.45 21.63 -10.39
CA LYS A 266 -15.71 21.17 -9.21
C LYS A 266 -15.24 19.74 -9.40
N ALA A 267 -14.05 19.42 -8.91
CA ALA A 267 -13.53 18.07 -8.92
C ALA A 267 -14.05 17.29 -7.71
N VAL A 268 -14.82 16.23 -7.97
CA VAL A 268 -15.29 15.27 -6.96
C VAL A 268 -14.65 13.92 -7.23
N TYR A 269 -14.10 13.29 -6.20
CA TYR A 269 -13.39 12.01 -6.34
C TYR A 269 -14.31 10.82 -6.05
N ILE A 270 -14.20 9.74 -6.81
CA ILE A 270 -15.02 8.53 -6.65
C ILE A 270 -14.15 7.27 -6.76
N CYS A 271 -14.61 6.18 -6.14
CA CYS A 271 -13.89 4.90 -6.14
C CYS A 271 -13.96 4.17 -7.49
N CYS A 272 -15.03 4.32 -8.27
CA CYS A 272 -15.21 3.59 -9.53
C CYS A 272 -16.03 4.37 -10.56
N VAL A 273 -15.92 4.01 -11.84
CA VAL A 273 -16.59 4.71 -12.94
C VAL A 273 -18.13 4.67 -12.81
N GLY A 274 -18.68 3.62 -12.18
CA GLY A 274 -20.12 3.45 -11.98
C GLY A 274 -20.76 4.57 -11.13
N CYS A 275 -20.00 5.18 -10.22
CA CYS A 275 -20.50 6.25 -9.35
C CYS A 275 -20.73 7.58 -10.10
N ALA A 276 -20.08 7.79 -11.26
CA ALA A 276 -20.13 9.07 -11.97
C ALA A 276 -21.53 9.46 -12.45
N LYS A 277 -22.37 8.48 -12.83
CA LYS A 277 -23.73 8.74 -13.31
C LYS A 277 -24.54 9.51 -12.27
N LYS A 278 -24.50 9.06 -11.00
CA LYS A 278 -25.22 9.70 -9.89
C LYS A 278 -24.75 11.13 -9.65
N LEU A 279 -23.44 11.39 -9.73
CA LEU A 279 -22.87 12.74 -9.60
C LEU A 279 -23.35 13.70 -10.69
N HIS A 280 -23.50 13.22 -11.93
CA HIS A 280 -24.00 14.04 -13.03
C HIS A 280 -25.50 14.27 -12.96
N THR A 281 -26.29 13.31 -12.48
CA THR A 281 -27.75 13.45 -12.38
C THR A 281 -28.18 14.26 -11.16
N GLN A 282 -27.41 14.19 -10.05
CA GLN A 282 -27.74 14.85 -8.79
C GLN A 282 -26.56 15.70 -8.27
N PRO A 283 -26.06 16.66 -9.06
CA PRO A 283 -24.82 17.37 -8.73
C PRO A 283 -24.92 18.16 -7.42
N ASP A 284 -26.04 18.84 -7.18
CA ASP A 284 -26.21 19.68 -5.98
C ASP A 284 -26.31 18.84 -4.71
N GLU A 285 -26.97 17.67 -4.78
CA GLU A 285 -27.07 16.74 -3.67
C GLU A 285 -25.69 16.29 -3.20
N TYR A 286 -24.83 15.84 -4.12
CA TYR A 286 -23.49 15.35 -3.77
C TYR A 286 -22.54 16.47 -3.35
N LEU A 287 -22.65 17.66 -3.94
CA LEU A 287 -21.90 18.83 -3.46
C LEU A 287 -22.32 19.25 -2.05
N ALA A 288 -23.63 19.21 -1.74
CA ALA A 288 -24.14 19.47 -0.40
C ALA A 288 -23.70 18.37 0.58
N LYS A 289 -23.70 17.09 0.18
CA LYS A 289 -23.20 15.98 0.99
C LYS A 289 -21.72 16.17 1.36
N LEU A 290 -20.88 16.51 0.38
CA LEU A 290 -19.45 16.82 0.63
C LEU A 290 -19.28 18.00 1.59
N THR A 291 -20.08 19.06 1.41
CA THR A 291 -20.05 20.23 2.31
C THR A 291 -20.42 19.84 3.75
N LYS A 292 -21.44 19.00 3.94
CA LYS A 292 -21.82 18.46 5.26
C LYS A 292 -20.72 17.60 5.88
N MET A 293 -19.90 16.95 5.07
CA MET A 293 -18.72 16.20 5.49
C MET A 293 -17.49 17.11 5.76
N GLY A 294 -17.63 18.43 5.63
CA GLY A 294 -16.53 19.38 5.78
C GLY A 294 -15.55 19.39 4.60
N VAL A 295 -15.93 18.79 3.47
CA VAL A 295 -15.12 18.74 2.26
C VAL A 295 -15.53 19.89 1.34
N LYS A 296 -14.56 20.71 0.94
CA LYS A 296 -14.73 21.72 -0.11
C LYS A 296 -14.08 21.23 -1.41
N PRO A 297 -14.85 20.77 -2.39
CA PRO A 297 -14.31 20.29 -3.66
C PRO A 297 -13.52 21.40 -4.37
N PRO A 298 -12.27 21.13 -4.83
CA PRO A 298 -11.51 22.12 -5.56
C PRO A 298 -12.12 22.37 -6.94
N ALA A 299 -11.70 23.45 -7.59
CA ALA A 299 -12.05 23.69 -8.99
C ALA A 299 -11.56 22.53 -9.86
N MET A 300 -12.35 22.18 -10.88
CA MET A 300 -11.94 21.25 -11.91
C MET A 300 -10.81 21.90 -12.72
N LYS A 301 -9.61 21.35 -12.59
CA LYS A 301 -8.40 21.72 -13.35
C LYS A 301 -8.01 20.60 -14.30
#